data_AF-A0A136IW45-F1
#
_entry.id   AF-A0A136IW45-F1
#
_cell.length_a   1.000
_cell.length_b   1.000
_cell.length_c   1.000
_cell.angle_alpha   90.00
_cell.angle_beta   90.00
_cell.angle_gamma   90.00
#
_symmetry.space_group_name_H-M   'P 1'
#
loop_
_entity.id
_entity.type
_entity.pdbx_description
1 polymer ?
#
loop_
_entity_poly.entity_id
_entity_poly.type
_entity_poly.pdbx_seq_one_letter_code
_entity_poly.pdbx_strand_id
1 'polypeptide(L)'
;MVNFAAALPVVLGLAAVASAVPAIEARDLTCRDDLGAPSFGHADEAAACINYLAGLGNQACVSSISGVSFCRRGSTQITGLSKQGKNGATSSCANVARAAGAIMDRCTRVAADGVKFVKGANEAWGNGDLIVDIRKV
;
A
#
# COMPACT_ATOMS: atom_id res chain seq x y z
N MET A 1 32.41 15.48 -64.81
CA MET A 1 32.20 14.08 -64.39
C MET A 1 32.91 13.89 -63.05
N VAL A 2 32.31 13.14 -62.12
CA VAL A 2 32.66 12.84 -60.70
C VAL A 2 32.53 14.04 -59.74
N ASN A 3 31.52 14.20 -58.87
CA ASN A 3 30.80 13.37 -57.87
C ASN A 3 31.65 12.99 -56.66
N PHE A 4 31.44 13.63 -55.51
CA PHE A 4 31.65 13.05 -54.17
C PHE A 4 30.76 13.78 -53.14
N ALA A 5 29.63 13.16 -52.82
CA ALA A 5 28.76 13.55 -51.72
C ALA A 5 29.46 13.24 -50.39
N ALA A 6 29.67 14.25 -49.55
CA ALA A 6 30.20 14.08 -48.20
C ALA A 6 29.08 13.55 -47.28
N ALA A 7 29.16 12.27 -46.91
CA ALA A 7 28.28 11.64 -45.94
C ALA A 7 28.77 11.95 -44.51
N LEU A 8 27.97 12.69 -43.74
CA LEU A 8 28.16 12.86 -42.30
C LEU A 8 27.69 11.60 -41.56
N PRO A 9 28.51 10.98 -40.70
CA PRO A 9 28.05 9.88 -39.87
C PRO A 9 27.19 10.44 -38.73
N VAL A 10 25.89 10.11 -38.76
CA VAL A 10 24.99 10.32 -37.62
C VAL A 10 25.31 9.26 -36.57
N VAL A 11 26.01 9.65 -35.51
CA VAL A 11 26.26 8.77 -34.37
C VAL A 11 24.99 8.71 -33.52
N LEU A 12 24.23 7.62 -33.65
CA LEU A 12 23.15 7.29 -32.70
C LEU A 12 23.78 6.93 -31.36
N GLY A 13 23.78 7.86 -30.41
CA GLY A 13 24.04 7.56 -29.01
C GLY A 13 22.86 6.77 -28.44
N LEU A 14 23.05 5.49 -28.13
CA LEU A 14 22.13 4.76 -27.25
C LEU A 14 22.24 5.36 -25.85
N ALA A 15 21.29 6.22 -25.48
CA ALA A 15 21.06 6.58 -24.09
C ALA A 15 20.46 5.35 -23.38
N ALA A 16 21.30 4.58 -22.70
CA ALA A 16 20.84 3.56 -21.77
C ALA A 16 20.17 4.26 -20.58
N VAL A 17 18.84 4.34 -20.58
CA VAL A 17 18.07 4.70 -19.39
C VAL A 17 18.23 3.55 -18.38
N ALA A 18 19.18 3.70 -17.46
CA ALA A 18 19.27 2.85 -16.29
C ALA A 18 18.02 3.06 -15.44
N SER A 19 16.97 2.27 -15.70
CA SER A 19 15.84 2.15 -14.80
C SER A 19 16.36 1.49 -13.53
N ALA A 20 16.66 2.30 -12.52
CA ALA A 20 16.87 1.82 -11.17
C ALA A 20 15.57 1.12 -10.76
N VAL A 21 15.56 -0.22 -10.85
CA VAL A 21 14.52 -1.04 -10.23
C VAL A 21 14.67 -0.74 -8.74
N PRO A 22 13.72 -0.04 -8.09
CA PRO A 22 13.81 0.18 -6.67
C PRO A 22 13.91 -1.21 -6.04
N ALA A 23 14.89 -1.39 -5.16
CA ALA A 23 15.09 -2.63 -4.43
C ALA A 23 13.73 -3.16 -4.00
N ILE A 24 13.38 -4.37 -4.43
CA ILE A 24 12.19 -5.06 -3.97
C ILE A 24 12.49 -5.45 -2.53
N GLU A 25 12.42 -4.47 -1.63
CA GLU A 25 12.26 -4.73 -0.22
C GLU A 25 10.97 -5.56 -0.12
N ALA A 26 11.10 -6.78 0.37
CA ALA A 26 9.95 -7.65 0.57
C ALA A 26 9.08 -6.97 1.63
N ARG A 27 7.99 -6.31 1.18
CA ARG A 27 7.00 -5.76 2.10
C ARG A 27 6.35 -6.94 2.77
N ASP A 28 6.39 -6.98 4.10
CA ASP A 28 5.82 -8.06 4.89
C ASP A 28 4.29 -7.92 4.96
N LEU A 29 3.66 -8.17 3.81
CA LEU A 29 2.21 -8.28 3.73
C LEU A 29 1.81 -9.64 4.27
N THR A 30 1.12 -9.62 5.40
CA THR A 30 0.54 -10.80 6.04
C THR A 30 -0.98 -10.71 6.05
N CYS A 31 -1.65 -11.79 5.69
CA CYS A 31 -3.12 -11.88 5.76
C CYS A 31 -3.63 -12.20 7.17
N ARG A 32 -2.73 -12.41 8.13
CA ARG A 32 -3.05 -12.75 9.52
C ARG A 32 -4.08 -13.89 9.63
N ASP A 33 -3.92 -14.92 8.78
CA ASP A 33 -4.77 -16.10 8.78
C ASP A 33 -4.68 -16.87 10.13
N ASP A 34 -3.71 -16.54 10.99
CA ASP A 34 -3.53 -17.02 12.37
C ASP A 34 -4.65 -16.61 13.35
N LEU A 35 -5.38 -15.51 13.08
CA LEU A 35 -6.34 -14.93 14.02
C LEU A 35 -7.78 -15.43 13.85
N GLY A 36 -8.05 -16.22 12.81
CA GLY A 36 -9.36 -16.83 12.54
C GLY A 36 -10.47 -15.88 12.06
N ALA A 37 -11.60 -16.49 11.67
CA ALA A 37 -12.79 -15.82 11.11
C ALA A 37 -13.32 -14.58 11.84
N PRO A 38 -13.44 -14.56 13.19
CA PRO A 38 -14.05 -13.43 13.88
C PRO A 38 -13.20 -12.16 13.85
N SER A 39 -11.93 -12.23 13.43
CA SER A 39 -11.04 -11.08 13.32
C SER A 39 -11.16 -10.32 12.00
N PHE A 40 -11.84 -10.89 11.00
CA PHE A 40 -11.99 -10.29 9.67
C PHE A 40 -13.00 -9.14 9.66
N GLY A 41 -12.61 -8.02 9.06
CA GLY A 41 -13.52 -6.94 8.70
C GLY A 41 -14.23 -7.22 7.37
N HIS A 42 -15.30 -6.49 7.09
CA HIS A 42 -15.99 -6.51 5.82
C HIS A 42 -15.18 -5.76 4.74
N ALA A 43 -15.04 -6.39 3.57
CA ALA A 43 -14.19 -5.87 2.49
C ALA A 43 -14.75 -4.59 1.85
N ASP A 44 -16.06 -4.43 1.78
CA ASP A 44 -16.73 -3.22 1.29
C ASP A 44 -16.53 -2.02 2.24
N GLU A 45 -16.61 -2.25 3.55
CA GLU A 45 -16.30 -1.24 4.56
C GLU A 45 -14.83 -0.81 4.48
N ALA A 46 -13.91 -1.77 4.31
CA ALA A 46 -12.49 -1.50 4.08
C ALA A 46 -12.26 -0.69 2.79
N ALA A 47 -12.91 -1.06 1.69
CA ALA A 47 -12.82 -0.35 0.41
C ALA A 47 -13.29 1.11 0.53
N ALA A 48 -14.38 1.36 1.25
CA ALA A 48 -14.85 2.72 1.54
C ALA A 48 -13.83 3.53 2.33
N CYS A 49 -13.17 2.92 3.32
CA CYS A 49 -12.08 3.57 4.04
C CYS A 49 -10.85 3.84 3.17
N ILE A 50 -10.47 2.91 2.28
CA ILE A 50 -9.37 3.10 1.34
C ILE A 50 -9.65 4.28 0.42
N ASN A 51 -10.85 4.39 -0.14
CA ASN A 51 -11.25 5.50 -0.99
C ASN A 51 -11.21 6.84 -0.25
N TYR A 52 -11.65 6.88 1.01
CA TYR A 52 -11.53 8.07 1.85
C TYR A 52 -10.07 8.47 2.05
N LEU A 53 -9.20 7.54 2.43
CA LEU A 53 -7.78 7.81 2.66
C LEU A 53 -7.04 8.21 1.37
N ALA A 54 -7.41 7.63 0.23
CA ALA A 54 -6.90 8.02 -1.08
C ALA A 54 -7.31 9.46 -1.44
N GLY A 55 -8.56 9.85 -1.13
CA GLY A 55 -9.07 11.20 -1.34
C GLY A 55 -8.36 12.28 -0.50
N LEU A 56 -7.78 11.92 0.65
CA LEU A 56 -6.95 12.81 1.44
C LEU A 56 -5.55 13.08 0.82
N GLY A 57 -5.14 12.27 -0.16
CA GLY A 57 -3.91 12.48 -0.93
C GLY A 57 -2.66 12.53 -0.05
N ASN A 58 -1.97 13.67 -0.10
CA ASN A 58 -0.70 13.90 0.59
C ASN A 58 -0.85 14.30 2.06
N GLN A 59 -2.07 14.33 2.62
CA GLN A 59 -2.28 14.57 4.04
C GLN A 59 -1.48 13.55 4.88
N ALA A 60 -0.87 14.03 5.97
CA ALA A 60 -0.12 13.20 6.88
C ALA A 60 -1.05 12.27 7.69
N CYS A 61 -0.88 10.97 7.52
CA CYS A 61 -1.44 9.92 8.35
C CYS A 61 -0.39 9.49 9.37
N VAL A 62 -0.58 9.89 10.63
CA VAL A 62 0.39 9.71 11.73
C VAL A 62 -0.01 8.51 12.59
N SER A 63 0.88 7.54 12.70
CA SER A 63 0.69 6.35 13.53
C SER A 63 1.23 6.51 14.95
N SER A 64 0.80 5.60 15.83
CA SER A 64 1.20 5.52 17.24
C SER A 64 1.61 4.09 17.58
N ILE A 65 2.35 3.91 18.66
CA ILE A 65 2.71 2.60 19.21
C ILE A 65 1.46 1.79 19.57
N SER A 66 0.44 2.45 20.12
CA SER A 66 -0.83 1.80 20.51
C SER A 66 -1.80 1.57 19.34
N GLY A 67 -1.45 2.05 18.13
CA GLY A 67 -2.34 2.06 16.97
C GLY A 67 -3.26 3.28 16.94
N VAL A 68 -3.42 3.88 15.76
CA VAL A 68 -4.36 4.98 15.52
C VAL A 68 -5.38 4.55 14.47
N SER A 69 -6.66 4.78 14.74
CA SER A 69 -7.73 4.59 13.75
C SER A 69 -7.64 5.68 12.69
N PHE A 70 -7.24 5.32 11.47
CA PHE A 70 -7.25 6.26 10.34
C PHE A 70 -8.63 6.38 9.73
N CYS A 71 -9.36 5.27 9.68
CA CYS A 71 -10.74 5.25 9.25
C CYS A 71 -11.45 4.05 9.88
N ARG A 72 -12.69 4.28 10.31
CA ARG A 72 -13.63 3.23 10.72
C ARG A 72 -14.92 3.36 9.91
N ARG A 73 -15.43 2.23 9.42
CA ARG A 73 -16.74 2.09 8.78
C ARG A 73 -17.39 0.82 9.32
N GLY A 74 -18.56 0.97 9.94
CA GLY A 74 -19.27 -0.13 10.61
C GLY A 74 -18.38 -0.90 11.58
N SER A 75 -18.12 -2.16 11.27
CA SER A 75 -17.28 -3.06 12.09
C SER A 75 -15.83 -3.18 11.60
N THR A 76 -15.45 -2.47 10.54
CA THR A 76 -14.12 -2.53 9.94
C THR A 76 -13.33 -1.25 10.17
N GLN A 77 -12.06 -1.42 10.53
CA GLN A 77 -11.15 -0.32 10.80
C GLN A 77 -9.81 -0.52 10.11
N ILE A 78 -9.29 0.55 9.52
CA ILE A 78 -7.92 0.67 9.06
C ILE A 78 -7.12 1.41 10.12
N THR A 79 -6.12 0.73 10.68
CA THR A 79 -5.31 1.23 11.79
C THR A 79 -3.86 1.41 11.34
N GLY A 80 -3.21 2.49 11.81
CA GLY A 80 -1.77 2.69 11.66
C GLY A 80 -1.02 2.39 12.95
N LEU A 81 -0.02 1.52 12.88
CA LEU A 81 0.88 1.13 13.96
C LEU A 81 2.31 1.52 13.61
N SER A 82 3.12 1.89 14.60
CA SER A 82 4.55 2.16 14.39
C SER A 82 5.39 0.89 14.57
N LYS A 83 6.26 0.57 13.60
CA LYS A 83 7.09 -0.66 13.59
C LYS A 83 8.20 -0.66 14.63
N GLN A 84 8.73 0.51 15.01
CA GLN A 84 9.94 0.63 15.85
C GLN A 84 9.67 1.01 17.31
N GLY A 85 8.41 0.92 17.79
CA GLY A 85 8.09 1.37 19.15
C GLY A 85 8.32 2.87 19.37
N LYS A 86 8.36 3.66 18.28
CA LYS A 86 8.47 5.13 18.31
C LYS A 86 7.13 5.73 17.91
N ASN A 87 6.58 6.64 18.71
CA ASN A 87 5.39 7.38 18.29
C ASN A 87 5.70 8.29 17.11
N GLY A 88 4.72 8.50 16.23
CA GLY A 88 4.81 9.52 15.18
C GLY A 88 5.36 9.06 13.83
N ALA A 89 5.49 7.74 13.58
CA ALA A 89 5.77 7.27 12.22
C ALA A 89 4.65 7.77 11.29
N THR A 90 5.03 8.51 10.25
CA THR A 90 4.10 9.30 9.43
C THR A 90 4.23 8.91 7.96
N SER A 91 3.11 8.70 7.28
CA SER A 91 3.09 8.51 5.83
C SER A 91 1.97 9.35 5.22
N SER A 92 1.99 9.56 3.90
CA SER A 92 0.82 10.13 3.25
C SER A 92 -0.37 9.17 3.34
N CYS A 93 -1.57 9.71 3.50
CA CYS A 93 -2.79 8.91 3.53
C CYS A 93 -3.02 8.16 2.20
N ALA A 94 -2.56 8.70 1.07
CA ALA A 94 -2.52 7.97 -0.20
C ALA A 94 -1.63 6.72 -0.17
N ASN A 95 -0.46 6.77 0.49
CA ASN A 95 0.40 5.60 0.65
C ASN A 95 -0.17 4.58 1.62
N VAL A 96 -0.87 5.04 2.68
CA VAL A 96 -1.64 4.17 3.58
C VAL A 96 -2.77 3.48 2.80
N ALA A 97 -3.50 4.21 1.96
CA ALA A 97 -4.55 3.67 1.11
C ALA A 97 -4.01 2.61 0.13
N ARG A 98 -2.85 2.85 -0.50
CA ARG A 98 -2.21 1.86 -1.38
C ARG A 98 -1.79 0.60 -0.62
N ALA A 99 -1.23 0.75 0.58
CA ALA A 99 -0.86 -0.40 1.40
C ALA A 99 -2.08 -1.22 1.83
N ALA A 100 -3.18 -0.57 2.22
CA ALA A 100 -4.46 -1.22 2.50
C ALA A 100 -5.10 -1.86 1.26
N GLY A 101 -4.99 -1.22 0.10
CA GLY A 101 -5.41 -1.79 -1.19
C GLY A 101 -4.68 -3.09 -1.50
N ALA A 102 -3.37 -3.14 -1.29
CA ALA A 102 -2.61 -4.38 -1.47
C ALA A 102 -3.06 -5.50 -0.50
N ILE A 103 -3.45 -5.17 0.74
CA ILE A 103 -4.04 -6.14 1.68
C ILE A 103 -5.37 -6.65 1.14
N MET A 104 -6.25 -5.76 0.66
CA MET A 104 -7.51 -6.14 0.01
C MET A 104 -7.27 -7.08 -1.17
N ASP A 105 -6.33 -6.76 -2.05
CA ASP A 105 -6.07 -7.55 -3.26
C ASP A 105 -5.61 -8.98 -2.96
N ARG A 106 -4.84 -9.16 -1.88
CA ARG A 106 -4.23 -10.46 -1.53
C ARG A 106 -4.99 -11.26 -0.48
N CYS A 107 -5.64 -10.57 0.46
CA CYS A 107 -6.20 -11.18 1.67
C CYS A 107 -7.73 -11.17 1.72
N THR A 108 -8.42 -10.65 0.69
CA THR A 108 -9.87 -10.79 0.62
C THR A 108 -10.26 -12.26 0.48
N ARG A 109 -11.18 -12.69 1.34
CA ARG A 109 -11.81 -14.01 1.34
C ARG A 109 -13.30 -13.84 1.04
N VAL A 110 -13.88 -14.85 0.42
CA VAL A 110 -15.33 -14.91 0.15
C VAL A 110 -15.90 -16.02 1.01
N ALA A 111 -16.87 -15.70 1.86
CA ALA A 111 -17.61 -16.67 2.63
C ALA A 111 -18.67 -17.40 1.76
N ALA A 112 -19.22 -18.49 2.29
CA ALA A 112 -20.18 -19.34 1.57
C ALA A 112 -21.47 -18.61 1.17
N ASP A 113 -21.84 -17.56 1.91
CA ASP A 113 -22.98 -16.67 1.66
C ASP A 113 -22.66 -15.54 0.65
N GLY A 114 -21.45 -15.52 0.09
CA GLY A 114 -21.00 -14.50 -0.85
C GLY A 114 -20.44 -13.23 -0.20
N VAL A 115 -20.45 -13.13 1.13
CA VAL A 115 -19.91 -11.97 1.85
C VAL A 115 -18.38 -11.97 1.78
N LYS A 116 -17.79 -10.79 1.52
CA LYS A 116 -16.35 -10.63 1.40
C LYS A 116 -15.76 -10.09 2.70
N PHE A 117 -14.72 -10.77 3.16
CA PHE A 117 -14.03 -10.49 4.41
C PHE A 117 -12.55 -10.26 4.18
N VAL A 118 -11.92 -9.44 5.01
CA VAL A 118 -10.50 -9.09 4.89
C VAL A 118 -9.86 -8.89 6.26
N LYS A 119 -8.64 -9.41 6.40
CA LYS A 119 -7.70 -9.06 7.46
C LYS A 119 -6.34 -9.06 6.81
N GLY A 120 -5.50 -8.15 7.26
CA GLY A 120 -4.08 -8.25 7.03
C GLY A 120 -3.37 -7.04 7.58
N ALA A 121 -2.05 -7.13 7.54
CA ALA A 121 -1.15 -6.06 7.84
C ALA A 121 -0.15 -5.91 6.68
N ASN A 122 0.24 -4.67 6.39
CA ASN A 122 1.23 -4.34 5.38
C ASN A 122 1.89 -3.02 5.74
N GLU A 123 3.11 -2.81 5.28
CA GLU A 123 3.82 -1.55 5.50
C GLU A 123 3.32 -0.47 4.55
N ALA A 124 3.19 0.76 5.08
CA ALA A 124 2.85 1.93 4.29
C ALA A 124 3.95 2.22 3.27
N TRP A 125 3.55 2.54 2.04
CA TRP A 125 4.50 2.77 0.97
C TRP A 125 5.35 4.02 1.25
N GLY A 126 6.63 3.92 0.92
CA GLY A 126 7.58 5.04 0.99
C GLY A 126 8.17 5.36 2.36
N ASN A 127 7.67 4.75 3.46
CA ASN A 127 8.27 4.97 4.79
C ASN A 127 8.60 3.68 5.58
N GLY A 128 7.96 2.53 5.34
CA GLY A 128 8.33 1.23 5.97
C GLY A 128 8.18 1.14 7.51
N ASP A 129 8.15 2.28 8.21
CA ASP A 129 8.05 2.42 9.65
C ASP A 129 6.60 2.48 10.15
N LEU A 130 5.64 2.56 9.23
CA LEU A 130 4.20 2.55 9.52
C LEU A 130 3.60 1.25 9.00
N ILE A 131 2.99 0.49 9.89
CA ILE A 131 2.22 -0.72 9.57
C ILE A 131 0.74 -0.33 9.47
N VAL A 132 0.14 -0.64 8.34
CA VAL A 132 -1.28 -0.54 8.07
C VAL A 132 -1.92 -1.87 8.37
N ASP A 133 -2.95 -1.88 9.22
CA ASP A 133 -3.66 -3.09 9.62
C ASP A 133 -5.17 -2.92 9.43
N ILE A 134 -5.78 -3.85 8.67
CA ILE A 134 -7.24 -3.92 8.50
C ILE A 134 -7.77 -4.93 9.51
N ARG A 135 -8.70 -4.53 10.37
CA ARG A 135 -9.25 -5.37 11.45
C ARG A 135 -10.73 -5.15 11.69
N LYS A 136 -11.38 -6.16 12.27
CA LYS A 136 -12.68 -6.02 12.90
C LYS A 136 -12.57 -5.34 14.28
N VAL A 137 -13.56 -4.55 14.63
CA VAL A 137 -13.68 -3.74 15.86
C VAL A 137 -15.13 -3.59 16.32
#